data_AF-A0A3A8S1P3-F1
#
_entry.id   AF-A0A3A8S1P3-F1
#
_cell.length_a   1.000
_cell.length_b   1.000
_cell.length_c   1.000
_cell.angle_alpha   90.00
_cell.angle_beta   90.00
_cell.angle_gamma   90.00
#
_symmetry.space_group_name_H-M   'P 1'
#
loop_
_entity.id
_entity.type
_entity.pdbx_description
1 polymer ?
#
loop_
_entity_poly.entity_id
_entity_poly.type
_entity_poly.pdbx_seq_one_letter_code
_entity_poly.pdbx_strand_id
1 'polypeptide(L)'
;MLNQTTEYQSCIQSSERVSWRLDELLPKDTVLDFSHRFLSDALTGTEDIPFLSAEERLMLNHIRSNSYAHLFLFLEEYAVALAAQRAGLELHGNATHMRALLRFTEEELKHQQLFARFTGVFAKGFKVAPALLDNQVEVARAIMAKSNLGVLIFNLHMELMTQQHYQETVRGNKDETLDPLFCNLLKHHWLEEAQHTRLDFLEAQKILAQAPEALDAALTEYSELLQALRGTLNAQLALDLQTLEKAVGRTFTPTERQQLSESQERSYVWGFIGMGMKAPLFLSRLRALSPLAEQRVLELAPTYYCA
;
A
#
# COMPACT_ATOMS: atom_id res chain seq x y z
N MET A 1 -1.37 -25.88 -20.94
CA MET A 1 -1.43 -24.54 -20.32
C MET A 1 -2.89 -24.16 -20.20
N LEU A 2 -3.36 -23.76 -19.00
CA LEU A 2 -4.68 -23.15 -18.87
C LEU A 2 -4.72 -21.92 -19.79
N ASN A 3 -5.66 -21.86 -20.72
CA ASN A 3 -5.82 -20.68 -21.56
C ASN A 3 -6.37 -19.55 -20.69
N GLN A 4 -5.47 -18.81 -20.04
CA GLN A 4 -5.81 -17.69 -19.15
C GLN A 4 -6.13 -16.40 -19.91
N THR A 5 -6.04 -16.37 -21.25
CA THR A 5 -6.22 -15.14 -22.03
C THR A 5 -7.58 -14.47 -21.80
N THR A 6 -8.62 -15.24 -21.50
CA THR A 6 -9.94 -14.68 -21.11
C THR A 6 -9.89 -13.93 -19.77
N GLU A 7 -9.07 -14.36 -18.82
CA GLU A 7 -8.88 -13.66 -17.54
C GLU A 7 -8.13 -12.34 -17.72
N TYR A 8 -7.05 -12.33 -18.52
CA TYR A 8 -6.34 -11.09 -18.87
C TYR A 8 -7.25 -10.11 -19.63
N GLN A 9 -8.06 -10.62 -20.57
CA GLN A 9 -9.05 -9.81 -21.28
C GLN A 9 -10.10 -9.22 -20.33
N SER A 10 -10.54 -9.98 -19.33
CA SER A 10 -11.45 -9.49 -18.28
C SER A 10 -10.79 -8.39 -17.43
N CYS A 11 -9.50 -8.52 -17.10
CA CYS A 11 -8.76 -7.49 -16.37
C CYS A 11 -8.68 -6.17 -17.16
N ILE A 12 -8.40 -6.26 -18.47
CA ILE A 12 -8.41 -5.09 -19.37
C ILE A 12 -9.78 -4.40 -19.34
N GLN A 13 -10.87 -5.17 -19.51
CA GLN A 13 -12.21 -4.60 -19.51
C GLN A 13 -12.58 -3.95 -18.17
N SER A 14 -12.11 -4.50 -17.05
CA SER A 14 -12.34 -3.88 -15.74
C SER A 14 -11.56 -2.58 -15.59
N SER A 15 -10.27 -2.58 -15.93
CA SER A 15 -9.41 -1.39 -15.95
C SER A 15 -9.99 -0.28 -16.83
N GLU A 16 -10.50 -0.60 -18.03
CA GLU A 16 -11.15 0.38 -18.92
C GLU A 16 -12.42 1.00 -18.30
N ARG A 17 -13.18 0.27 -17.48
CA ARG A 17 -14.41 0.76 -16.85
C ARG A 17 -14.15 1.70 -15.67
N VAL A 18 -13.04 1.52 -14.96
CA VAL A 18 -12.73 2.28 -13.74
C VAL A 18 -11.74 3.42 -13.99
N SER A 19 -11.23 3.55 -15.21
CA SER A 19 -10.24 4.56 -15.57
C SER A 19 -10.69 5.99 -15.24
N TRP A 20 -9.75 6.76 -14.67
CA TRP A 20 -9.94 8.15 -14.28
C TRP A 20 -8.70 8.97 -14.65
N ARG A 21 -8.87 10.30 -14.71
CA ARG A 21 -7.78 11.25 -14.97
C ARG A 21 -7.37 11.99 -13.71
N LEU A 22 -6.08 12.20 -13.54
CA LEU A 22 -5.53 12.84 -12.35
C LEU A 22 -6.11 14.24 -12.09
N ASP A 23 -6.30 15.06 -13.13
CA ASP A 23 -6.87 16.41 -13.00
C ASP A 23 -8.37 16.40 -12.64
N GLU A 24 -9.07 15.28 -12.82
CA GLU A 24 -10.47 15.12 -12.42
C GLU A 24 -10.58 14.67 -10.95
N LEU A 25 -9.65 13.83 -10.50
CA LEU A 25 -9.62 13.31 -9.13
C LEU A 25 -9.00 14.29 -8.13
N LEU A 26 -7.91 14.95 -8.53
CA LEU A 26 -7.14 15.88 -7.70
C LEU A 26 -6.75 17.12 -8.53
N PRO A 27 -7.66 18.09 -8.69
CA PRO A 27 -7.41 19.33 -9.45
C PRO A 27 -6.14 20.07 -8.99
N LYS A 28 -5.52 20.84 -9.89
CA LYS A 28 -4.24 21.52 -9.62
C LYS A 28 -4.33 22.63 -8.57
N ASP A 29 -5.52 23.19 -8.39
CA ASP A 29 -5.86 24.24 -7.42
C ASP A 29 -6.52 23.67 -6.15
N THR A 30 -6.43 22.36 -5.93
CA THR A 30 -6.91 21.72 -4.70
C THR A 30 -6.34 22.38 -3.46
N VAL A 31 -7.22 22.65 -2.49
CA VAL A 31 -6.87 23.06 -1.12
C VAL A 31 -7.42 21.98 -0.18
N LEU A 32 -6.57 21.46 0.70
CA LEU A 32 -6.98 20.45 1.69
C LEU A 32 -7.68 21.12 2.88
N ASP A 33 -8.72 20.47 3.40
CA ASP A 33 -9.42 20.91 4.60
C ASP A 33 -8.87 20.19 5.85
N PHE A 34 -7.95 20.86 6.55
CA PHE A 34 -7.36 20.34 7.79
C PHE A 34 -8.32 20.40 9.01
N SER A 35 -9.60 20.74 8.84
CA SER A 35 -10.59 20.54 9.90
C SER A 35 -11.11 19.10 9.97
N HIS A 36 -10.92 18.32 8.91
CA HIS A 36 -11.32 16.91 8.82
C HIS A 36 -10.15 15.96 9.05
N ARG A 37 -10.47 14.76 9.54
CA ARG A 37 -9.53 13.62 9.53
C ARG A 37 -9.41 13.10 8.10
N PHE A 38 -8.21 12.73 7.66
CA PHE A 38 -8.02 12.18 6.31
C PHE A 38 -8.15 10.65 6.33
N LEU A 39 -7.40 10.01 7.22
CA LEU A 39 -7.51 8.57 7.47
C LEU A 39 -8.38 8.28 8.69
N SER A 40 -8.94 7.08 8.73
CA SER A 40 -9.61 6.53 9.91
C SER A 40 -8.64 6.25 11.04
N ASP A 41 -9.15 6.22 12.26
CA ASP A 41 -8.34 5.82 13.41
C ASP A 41 -7.86 4.36 13.33
N ALA A 42 -8.62 3.48 12.66
CA ALA A 42 -8.21 2.10 12.40
C ALA A 42 -6.87 1.99 11.63
N LEU A 43 -6.47 3.04 10.90
CA LEU A 43 -5.18 3.12 10.20
C LEU A 43 -4.16 4.00 10.92
N THR A 44 -4.60 5.05 11.63
CA THR A 44 -3.67 6.00 12.26
C THR A 44 -3.38 5.72 13.72
N GLY A 45 -4.24 5.01 14.45
CA GLY A 45 -4.06 4.70 15.88
C GLY A 45 -3.83 5.94 16.74
N THR A 46 -4.54 7.02 16.44
CA THR A 46 -4.33 8.37 16.99
C THR A 46 -5.18 8.65 18.23
N GLU A 47 -6.34 8.02 18.38
CA GLU A 47 -7.29 8.33 19.45
C GLU A 47 -6.86 7.84 20.83
N ASP A 48 -6.09 6.75 20.88
CA ASP A 48 -5.68 6.10 22.13
C ASP A 48 -4.42 6.72 22.78
N ILE A 49 -4.07 7.96 22.42
CA ILE A 49 -2.86 8.65 22.93
C ILE A 49 -3.26 9.73 23.95
N PRO A 50 -3.18 9.45 25.27
CA PRO A 50 -3.87 10.24 26.30
C PRO A 50 -3.27 11.62 26.57
N PHE A 51 -1.97 11.82 26.29
CA PHE A 51 -1.27 13.08 26.52
C PHE A 51 -1.28 14.03 25.31
N LEU A 52 -1.90 13.62 24.20
CA LEU A 52 -2.17 14.50 23.08
C LEU A 52 -3.54 15.16 23.25
N SER A 53 -3.60 16.47 23.04
CA SER A 53 -4.88 17.17 22.91
C SER A 53 -5.64 16.72 21.65
N ALA A 54 -6.93 17.02 21.54
CA ALA A 54 -7.71 16.71 20.34
C ALA A 54 -7.10 17.34 19.07
N GLU A 55 -6.56 18.56 19.18
CA GLU A 55 -5.87 19.24 18.08
C GLU A 55 -4.56 18.53 17.71
N GLU A 56 -3.77 18.09 18.70
CA GLU A 56 -2.52 17.37 18.46
C GLU A 56 -2.76 15.98 17.85
N ARG A 57 -3.84 15.29 18.23
CA ARG A 57 -4.27 14.02 17.60
C ARG A 57 -4.67 14.22 16.15
N LEU A 58 -5.40 15.29 15.85
CA LEU A 58 -5.78 15.64 14.48
C LEU A 58 -4.53 15.98 13.64
N MET A 59 -3.58 16.74 14.18
CA MET A 59 -2.30 16.98 13.50
C MET A 59 -1.53 15.69 13.24
N LEU A 60 -1.49 14.75 14.20
CA LEU A 60 -0.89 13.44 13.99
C LEU A 60 -1.63 12.68 12.88
N ASN A 61 -2.96 12.66 12.88
CA ASN A 61 -3.75 12.05 11.79
C ASN A 61 -3.36 12.61 10.42
N HIS A 62 -3.21 13.93 10.28
CA HIS A 62 -2.77 14.56 9.03
C HIS A 62 -1.37 14.14 8.62
N ILE A 63 -0.40 14.18 9.54
CA ILE A 63 0.98 13.75 9.27
C ILE A 63 0.99 12.29 8.82
N ARG A 64 0.30 11.42 9.55
CA ARG A 64 0.18 9.99 9.21
C ARG A 64 -0.48 9.76 7.86
N SER A 65 -1.48 10.56 7.50
CA SER A 65 -2.16 10.49 6.20
C SER A 65 -1.30 10.96 5.04
N ASN A 66 -0.47 11.99 5.25
CA ASN A 66 0.54 12.40 4.28
C ASN A 66 1.61 11.31 4.09
N SER A 67 2.10 10.72 5.18
CA SER A 67 3.09 9.65 5.12
C SER A 67 2.52 8.36 4.53
N TYR A 68 1.24 8.06 4.77
CA TYR A 68 0.51 6.99 4.09
C TYR A 68 0.50 7.22 2.58
N ALA A 69 0.08 8.39 2.13
CA ALA A 69 0.06 8.74 0.70
C ALA A 69 1.46 8.65 0.08
N HIS A 70 2.48 9.17 0.77
CA HIS A 70 3.87 9.09 0.34
C HIS A 70 4.37 7.65 0.22
N LEU A 71 4.03 6.78 1.17
CA LEU A 71 4.48 5.40 1.16
C LEU A 71 3.88 4.58 0.02
N PHE A 72 2.69 4.93 -0.48
CA PHE A 72 2.15 4.36 -1.71
C PHE A 72 3.03 4.72 -2.91
N LEU A 73 3.23 6.01 -3.19
CA LEU A 73 4.19 6.47 -4.20
C LEU A 73 5.57 5.78 -4.08
N PHE A 74 6.08 5.68 -2.85
CA PHE A 74 7.39 5.10 -2.57
C PHE A 74 7.46 3.61 -2.89
N LEU A 75 6.43 2.83 -2.54
CA LEU A 75 6.40 1.38 -2.73
C LEU A 75 5.97 1.01 -4.16
N GLU A 76 5.09 1.78 -4.81
CA GLU A 76 4.64 1.53 -6.18
C GLU A 76 5.81 1.53 -7.20
N GLU A 77 6.95 2.13 -6.86
CA GLU A 77 8.16 2.10 -7.71
C GLU A 77 8.61 0.67 -8.08
N TYR A 78 8.50 -0.29 -7.15
CA TYR A 78 8.82 -1.69 -7.48
C TYR A 78 7.69 -2.37 -8.27
N ALA A 79 6.43 -2.00 -8.03
CA ALA A 79 5.27 -2.55 -8.73
C ALA A 79 5.30 -2.17 -10.21
N VAL A 80 5.63 -0.91 -10.53
CA VAL A 80 5.91 -0.43 -11.89
C VAL A 80 6.99 -1.29 -12.56
N ALA A 81 8.12 -1.50 -11.87
CA ALA A 81 9.24 -2.28 -12.40
C ALA A 81 8.86 -3.75 -12.65
N LEU A 82 8.13 -4.37 -11.71
CA LEU A 82 7.62 -5.72 -11.81
C LEU A 82 6.68 -5.85 -13.02
N ALA A 83 5.61 -5.06 -13.08
CA ALA A 83 4.61 -5.13 -14.14
C ALA A 83 5.24 -4.90 -15.52
N ALA A 84 6.14 -3.91 -15.65
CA ALA A 84 6.85 -3.63 -16.89
C ALA A 84 7.76 -4.81 -17.33
N GLN A 85 8.50 -5.41 -16.38
CA GLN A 85 9.31 -6.58 -16.66
C GLN A 85 8.45 -7.77 -17.11
N ARG A 86 7.32 -8.04 -16.44
CA ARG A 86 6.38 -9.10 -16.83
C ARG A 86 5.78 -8.84 -18.20
N ALA A 87 5.38 -7.61 -18.51
CA ALA A 87 4.88 -7.23 -19.83
C ALA A 87 5.90 -7.50 -20.94
N GLY A 88 7.18 -7.23 -20.68
CA GLY A 88 8.28 -7.49 -21.61
C GLY A 88 8.44 -8.97 -21.97
N LEU A 89 8.11 -9.90 -21.06
CA LEU A 89 8.16 -11.34 -21.31
C LEU A 89 7.07 -11.82 -22.28
N GLU A 90 6.00 -11.05 -22.43
CA GLU A 90 4.88 -11.36 -23.33
C GLU A 90 5.07 -10.80 -24.75
N LEU A 91 6.16 -10.04 -24.97
CA LEU A 91 6.49 -9.43 -26.25
C LEU A 91 6.62 -10.49 -27.36
N HIS A 92 5.92 -10.26 -28.48
CA HIS A 92 5.78 -11.21 -29.60
C HIS A 92 5.10 -12.56 -29.28
N GLY A 93 4.67 -12.78 -28.04
CA GLY A 93 4.01 -14.01 -27.58
C GLY A 93 2.51 -13.84 -27.43
N ASN A 94 2.08 -13.06 -26.42
CA ASN A 94 0.67 -12.88 -26.09
C ASN A 94 0.31 -11.40 -25.95
N ALA A 95 -0.19 -10.81 -27.03
CA ALA A 95 -0.55 -9.39 -27.07
C ALA A 95 -1.60 -9.00 -26.03
N THR A 96 -2.52 -9.90 -25.68
CA THR A 96 -3.54 -9.63 -24.65
C THR A 96 -2.93 -9.58 -23.25
N HIS A 97 -2.03 -10.52 -22.92
CA HIS A 97 -1.33 -10.50 -21.63
C HIS A 97 -0.43 -9.27 -21.51
N MET A 98 0.35 -8.99 -22.56
CA MET A 98 1.19 -7.81 -22.64
C MET A 98 0.37 -6.53 -22.43
N ARG A 99 -0.77 -6.40 -23.11
CA ARG A 99 -1.65 -5.23 -22.96
C ARG A 99 -2.17 -5.08 -21.53
N ALA A 100 -2.60 -6.15 -20.88
CA ALA A 100 -3.10 -6.08 -19.52
C ALA A 100 -2.02 -5.62 -18.53
N LEU A 101 -0.80 -6.16 -18.66
CA LEU A 101 0.34 -5.80 -17.80
C LEU A 101 0.84 -4.37 -18.07
N LEU A 102 0.81 -3.90 -19.32
CA LEU A 102 1.12 -2.51 -19.63
C LEU A 102 0.09 -1.52 -19.07
N ARG A 103 -1.19 -1.92 -18.97
CA ARG A 103 -2.22 -1.10 -18.31
C ARG A 103 -1.95 -0.99 -16.82
N PHE A 104 -1.65 -2.12 -16.17
CA PHE A 104 -1.18 -2.14 -14.78
C PHE A 104 0.01 -1.19 -14.59
N THR A 105 1.06 -1.28 -15.41
CA THR A 105 2.21 -0.35 -15.33
C THR A 105 1.82 1.13 -15.45
N GLU A 106 0.87 1.48 -16.34
CA GLU A 106 0.42 2.86 -16.49
C GLU A 106 -0.43 3.35 -15.32
N GLU A 107 -1.26 2.47 -14.76
CA GLU A 107 -2.09 2.75 -13.57
C GLU A 107 -1.22 3.03 -12.35
N GLU A 108 -0.19 2.21 -12.10
CA GLU A 108 0.80 2.43 -11.03
C GLU A 108 1.54 3.77 -11.19
N LEU A 109 2.02 4.10 -12.40
CA LEU A 109 2.66 5.39 -12.67
C LEU A 109 1.71 6.57 -12.39
N LYS A 110 0.41 6.38 -12.64
CA LYS A 110 -0.62 7.39 -12.37
C LYS A 110 -0.92 7.48 -10.87
N HIS A 111 -0.88 6.38 -10.12
CA HIS A 111 -0.98 6.37 -8.66
C HIS A 111 0.19 7.12 -8.01
N GLN A 112 1.42 6.88 -8.47
CA GLN A 112 2.59 7.64 -8.05
C GLN A 112 2.38 9.15 -8.28
N GLN A 113 1.88 9.55 -9.45
CA GLN A 113 1.59 10.96 -9.74
C GLN A 113 0.46 11.54 -8.86
N LEU A 114 -0.56 10.74 -8.54
CA LEU A 114 -1.65 11.11 -7.63
C LEU A 114 -1.11 11.41 -6.23
N PHE A 115 -0.34 10.49 -5.68
CA PHE A 115 0.22 10.62 -4.34
C PHE A 115 1.29 11.70 -4.25
N ALA A 116 2.15 11.84 -5.27
CA ALA A 116 3.11 12.95 -5.34
C ALA A 116 2.41 14.33 -5.38
N ARG A 117 1.28 14.43 -6.10
CA ARG A 117 0.48 15.66 -6.12
C ARG A 117 -0.17 15.90 -4.75
N PHE A 118 -0.76 14.88 -4.14
CA PHE A 118 -1.37 15.00 -2.81
C PHE A 118 -0.36 15.49 -1.77
N THR A 119 0.81 14.84 -1.66
CA THR A 119 1.84 15.22 -0.68
C THR A 119 2.39 16.62 -0.95
N GLY A 120 2.50 17.01 -2.23
CA GLY A 120 2.87 18.37 -2.63
C GLY A 120 1.84 19.44 -2.24
N VAL A 121 0.53 19.14 -2.32
CA VAL A 121 -0.54 20.03 -1.84
C VAL A 121 -0.54 20.07 -0.30
N PHE A 122 -0.40 18.91 0.34
CA PHE A 122 -0.31 18.79 1.80
C PHE A 122 0.81 19.66 2.37
N ALA A 123 2.02 19.55 1.83
CA ALA A 123 3.18 20.30 2.32
C ALA A 123 3.02 21.83 2.19
N LYS A 124 2.21 22.31 1.25
CA LYS A 124 1.90 23.75 1.09
C LYS A 124 0.83 24.23 2.07
N GLY A 125 -0.12 23.37 2.41
CA GLY A 125 -1.26 23.71 3.27
C GLY A 125 -1.05 23.42 4.75
N PHE A 126 -0.17 22.47 5.08
CA PHE A 126 0.09 22.07 6.46
C PHE A 126 1.05 23.02 7.16
N LYS A 127 0.98 23.05 8.50
CA LYS A 127 1.71 24.00 9.36
C LYS A 127 3.23 23.96 9.19
N VAL A 128 3.78 22.78 8.89
CA VAL A 128 5.21 22.54 8.63
C VAL A 128 5.32 21.59 7.45
N ALA A 129 6.32 21.75 6.58
CA ALA A 129 6.57 20.77 5.53
C ALA A 129 7.03 19.43 6.15
N PRO A 130 6.30 18.31 5.96
CA PRO A 130 6.67 17.02 6.53
C PRO A 130 7.96 16.48 5.91
N ALA A 131 8.76 15.80 6.73
CA ALA A 131 9.89 15.02 6.23
C ALA A 131 9.41 13.65 5.74
N LEU A 132 9.85 13.24 4.57
CA LEU A 132 9.46 12.00 3.89
C LEU A 132 10.72 11.27 3.41
N LEU A 133 10.67 9.94 3.33
CA LEU A 133 11.76 9.13 2.75
C LEU A 133 11.96 9.45 1.26
N ASP A 134 13.21 9.40 0.79
CA ASP A 134 13.58 9.79 -0.58
C ASP A 134 14.40 8.72 -1.34
N ASN A 135 14.48 7.52 -0.77
CA ASN A 135 15.26 6.38 -1.28
C ASN A 135 14.40 5.28 -1.94
N GLN A 136 13.30 5.66 -2.61
CA GLN A 136 12.36 4.71 -3.21
C GLN A 136 13.01 3.83 -4.27
N VAL A 137 13.98 4.37 -5.03
CA VAL A 137 14.68 3.62 -6.09
C VAL A 137 15.57 2.53 -5.49
N GLU A 138 16.28 2.82 -4.40
CA GLU A 138 17.11 1.85 -3.69
C GLU A 138 16.23 0.73 -3.10
N VAL A 139 15.09 1.08 -2.50
CA VAL A 139 14.15 0.08 -1.96
C VAL A 139 13.56 -0.76 -3.08
N ALA A 140 13.11 -0.16 -4.18
CA ALA A 140 12.57 -0.89 -5.31
C ALA A 140 13.60 -1.86 -5.91
N ARG A 141 14.87 -1.45 -6.04
CA ARG A 141 15.96 -2.35 -6.47
C ARG A 141 16.18 -3.50 -5.50
N ALA A 142 16.10 -3.25 -4.20
CA ALA A 142 16.26 -4.29 -3.18
C ALA A 142 15.11 -5.32 -3.23
N ILE A 143 13.87 -4.86 -3.45
CA ILE A 143 12.71 -5.74 -3.62
C ILE A 143 12.85 -6.56 -4.91
N MET A 144 13.15 -5.92 -6.02
CA MET A 144 13.31 -6.56 -7.33
C MET A 144 14.53 -7.50 -7.44
N ALA A 145 15.42 -7.50 -6.43
CA ALA A 145 16.51 -8.47 -6.35
C ALA A 145 16.07 -9.86 -5.84
N LYS A 146 14.86 -9.98 -5.30
CA LYS A 146 14.24 -11.27 -4.92
C LYS A 146 13.71 -12.01 -6.15
N SER A 147 13.30 -13.27 -5.97
CA SER A 147 12.68 -14.02 -7.07
C SER A 147 11.36 -13.36 -7.51
N ASN A 148 11.05 -13.43 -8.81
CA ASN A 148 9.79 -12.91 -9.35
C ASN A 148 8.56 -13.47 -8.62
N LEU A 149 8.59 -14.74 -8.20
CA LEU A 149 7.48 -15.33 -7.46
C LEU A 149 7.34 -14.73 -6.06
N GLY A 150 8.46 -14.53 -5.33
CA GLY A 150 8.46 -13.87 -4.03
C GLY A 150 7.93 -12.43 -4.13
N VAL A 151 8.39 -11.67 -5.13
CA VAL A 151 7.91 -10.30 -5.39
C VAL A 151 6.43 -10.29 -5.78
N LEU A 152 5.94 -11.21 -6.61
CA LEU A 152 4.52 -11.29 -6.97
C LEU A 152 3.62 -11.64 -5.79
N ILE A 153 4.05 -12.54 -4.89
CA ILE A 153 3.30 -12.85 -3.66
C ILE A 153 3.27 -11.63 -2.74
N PHE A 154 4.38 -10.90 -2.64
CA PHE A 154 4.45 -9.65 -1.90
C PHE A 154 3.58 -8.56 -2.52
N ASN A 155 3.62 -8.34 -3.83
CA ASN A 155 2.76 -7.37 -4.51
C ASN A 155 1.29 -7.72 -4.31
N LEU A 156 0.91 -8.99 -4.53
CA LEU A 156 -0.45 -9.49 -4.28
C LEU A 156 -0.94 -9.21 -2.85
N HIS A 157 -0.06 -9.29 -1.85
CA HIS A 157 -0.38 -8.87 -0.48
C HIS A 157 -0.68 -7.38 -0.43
N MET A 158 0.23 -6.53 -0.94
CA MET A 158 0.14 -5.07 -0.86
C MET A 158 -1.14 -4.57 -1.54
N GLU A 159 -1.45 -5.09 -2.71
CA GLU A 159 -2.65 -4.81 -3.50
C GLU A 159 -3.95 -5.21 -2.77
N LEU A 160 -3.93 -6.35 -2.05
CA LEU A 160 -5.08 -6.78 -1.26
C LEU A 160 -5.19 -6.05 0.08
N MET A 161 -4.07 -5.54 0.59
CA MET A 161 -4.04 -4.62 1.72
C MET A 161 -4.74 -3.30 1.36
N THR A 162 -4.49 -2.71 0.18
CA THR A 162 -5.19 -1.48 -0.24
C THR A 162 -6.70 -1.69 -0.36
N GLN A 163 -7.12 -2.88 -0.81
CA GLN A 163 -8.53 -3.29 -0.79
C GLN A 163 -9.10 -3.34 0.63
N GLN A 164 -8.39 -3.91 1.60
CA GLN A 164 -8.87 -3.94 2.98
C GLN A 164 -8.94 -2.53 3.58
N HIS A 165 -7.98 -1.65 3.28
CA HIS A 165 -8.03 -0.24 3.69
C HIS A 165 -9.34 0.41 3.21
N TYR A 166 -9.66 0.34 1.92
CA TYR A 166 -10.89 0.95 1.43
C TYR A 166 -12.15 0.28 2.01
N GLN A 167 -12.20 -1.05 2.03
CA GLN A 167 -13.41 -1.78 2.44
C GLN A 167 -13.72 -1.60 3.92
N GLU A 168 -12.73 -1.77 4.80
CA GLU A 168 -12.94 -1.73 6.24
C GLU A 168 -12.99 -0.29 6.76
N THR A 169 -12.20 0.63 6.18
CA THR A 169 -11.89 1.91 6.84
C THR A 169 -12.47 3.14 6.14
N VAL A 170 -12.92 3.00 4.90
CA VAL A 170 -13.61 4.06 4.15
C VAL A 170 -15.07 3.67 3.90
N ARG A 171 -15.31 2.59 3.15
CA ARG A 171 -16.66 2.14 2.80
C ARG A 171 -17.43 1.61 4.01
N GLY A 172 -16.73 0.89 4.89
CA GLY A 172 -17.29 0.32 6.12
C GLY A 172 -17.39 1.31 7.27
N ASN A 173 -16.75 2.48 7.18
CA ASN A 173 -16.68 3.44 8.27
C ASN A 173 -17.99 4.21 8.41
N LYS A 174 -18.65 4.04 9.56
CA LYS A 174 -19.90 4.73 9.91
C LYS A 174 -19.75 5.64 11.12
N ASP A 175 -18.61 5.55 11.79
CA ASP A 175 -18.40 6.13 13.12
C ASP A 175 -17.57 7.42 13.06
N GLU A 176 -16.76 7.58 12.00
CA GLU A 176 -15.93 8.76 11.78
C GLU A 176 -16.43 9.62 10.61
N THR A 177 -16.22 10.93 10.72
CA THR A 177 -16.38 11.85 9.59
C THR A 177 -15.01 12.10 8.96
N LEU A 178 -14.73 11.43 7.84
CA LEU A 178 -13.49 11.56 7.09
C LEU A 178 -13.62 12.62 5.98
N ASP A 179 -12.48 13.16 5.57
CA ASP A 179 -12.37 14.10 4.47
C ASP A 179 -12.87 13.47 3.16
N PRO A 180 -13.85 14.10 2.48
CA PRO A 180 -14.46 13.49 1.29
C PRO A 180 -13.50 13.39 0.10
N LEU A 181 -12.53 14.30 -0.01
CA LEU A 181 -11.53 14.24 -1.08
C LEU A 181 -10.60 13.04 -0.86
N PHE A 182 -10.11 12.83 0.36
CA PHE A 182 -9.24 11.72 0.71
C PHE A 182 -9.96 10.36 0.55
N CYS A 183 -11.23 10.27 0.98
CA CYS A 183 -12.06 9.09 0.73
C CYS A 183 -12.22 8.81 -0.78
N ASN A 184 -12.45 9.86 -1.57
CA ASN A 184 -12.59 9.73 -3.02
C ASN A 184 -11.28 9.31 -3.69
N LEU A 185 -10.13 9.81 -3.20
CA LEU A 185 -8.79 9.42 -3.62
C LEU A 185 -8.58 7.92 -3.38
N LEU A 186 -8.78 7.43 -2.15
CA LEU A 186 -8.60 6.02 -1.81
C LEU A 186 -9.55 5.10 -2.58
N LYS A 187 -10.79 5.54 -2.85
CA LYS A 187 -11.73 4.81 -3.68
C LYS A 187 -11.19 4.57 -5.08
N HIS A 188 -10.68 5.61 -5.74
CA HIS A 188 -10.22 5.53 -7.13
C HIS A 188 -8.89 4.78 -7.25
N HIS A 189 -8.02 4.90 -6.25
CA HIS A 189 -6.85 4.05 -6.11
C HIS A 189 -7.27 2.57 -6.05
N TRP A 190 -8.07 2.19 -5.05
CA TRP A 190 -8.55 0.81 -4.86
C TRP A 190 -9.30 0.22 -6.07
N LEU A 191 -10.07 1.03 -6.79
CA LEU A 191 -10.80 0.55 -7.96
C LEU A 191 -9.86 -0.01 -9.04
N GLU A 192 -8.64 0.51 -9.16
CA GLU A 192 -7.62 0.02 -10.08
C GLU A 192 -6.79 -1.14 -9.49
N GLU A 193 -6.47 -1.09 -8.19
CA GLU A 193 -5.81 -2.21 -7.49
C GLU A 193 -6.59 -3.54 -7.62
N ALA A 194 -7.93 -3.44 -7.76
CA ALA A 194 -8.79 -4.61 -7.93
C ALA A 194 -8.42 -5.50 -9.15
N GLN A 195 -7.91 -4.95 -10.26
CA GLN A 195 -7.41 -5.78 -11.37
C GLN A 195 -5.94 -6.17 -11.22
N HIS A 196 -5.13 -5.36 -10.54
CA HIS A 196 -3.71 -5.65 -10.30
C HIS A 196 -3.56 -6.96 -9.50
N THR A 197 -4.35 -7.11 -8.43
CA THR A 197 -4.42 -8.36 -7.65
C THR A 197 -4.71 -9.61 -8.51
N ARG A 198 -5.52 -9.47 -9.57
CA ARG A 198 -5.83 -10.59 -10.47
C ARG A 198 -4.65 -10.90 -11.37
N LEU A 199 -3.99 -9.88 -11.91
CA LEU A 199 -2.82 -10.03 -12.77
C LEU A 199 -1.65 -10.65 -12.00
N ASP A 200 -1.39 -10.19 -10.78
CA ASP A 200 -0.34 -10.77 -9.92
C ASP A 200 -0.57 -12.26 -9.66
N PHE A 201 -1.81 -12.61 -9.32
CA PHE A 201 -2.18 -14.01 -9.11
C PHE A 201 -1.98 -14.86 -10.38
N LEU A 202 -2.38 -14.36 -11.55
CA LEU A 202 -2.20 -15.07 -12.82
C LEU A 202 -0.72 -15.24 -13.17
N GLU A 203 0.10 -14.20 -12.96
CA GLU A 203 1.55 -14.24 -13.18
C GLU A 203 2.24 -15.22 -12.21
N ALA A 204 1.84 -15.24 -10.93
CA ALA A 204 2.33 -16.21 -9.95
C ALA A 204 1.98 -17.65 -10.36
N GLN A 205 0.74 -17.88 -10.84
CA GLN A 205 0.33 -19.18 -11.37
C GLN A 205 1.18 -19.62 -12.57
N LYS A 206 1.52 -18.72 -13.49
CA LYS A 206 2.38 -19.03 -14.65
C LYS A 206 3.77 -19.48 -14.21
N ILE A 207 4.35 -18.86 -13.19
CA ILE A 207 5.66 -19.25 -12.66
C ILE A 207 5.57 -20.62 -11.99
N LEU A 208 4.59 -20.82 -11.10
CA LEU A 208 4.44 -22.10 -10.38
C LEU A 208 4.08 -23.26 -11.30
N ALA A 209 3.38 -23.03 -12.40
CA ALA A 209 3.11 -24.07 -13.39
C ALA A 209 4.38 -24.58 -14.09
N GLN A 210 5.47 -23.79 -14.09
CA GLN A 210 6.75 -24.13 -14.69
C GLN A 210 7.79 -24.58 -13.68
N ALA A 211 7.79 -23.97 -12.48
CA ALA A 211 8.74 -24.22 -11.40
C ALA A 211 8.01 -24.32 -10.04
N PRO A 212 7.27 -25.41 -9.78
CA PRO A 212 6.58 -25.61 -8.50
C PRO A 212 7.52 -25.58 -7.28
N GLU A 213 8.76 -26.04 -7.45
CA GLU A 213 9.80 -26.08 -6.42
C GLU A 213 10.27 -24.70 -5.96
N ALA A 214 9.99 -23.64 -6.73
CA ALA A 214 10.35 -22.27 -6.36
C ALA A 214 9.51 -21.71 -5.19
N LEU A 215 8.40 -22.37 -4.84
CA LEU A 215 7.45 -21.86 -3.85
C LEU A 215 8.08 -21.64 -2.46
N ASP A 216 8.84 -22.61 -1.96
CA ASP A 216 9.40 -22.53 -0.60
C ASP A 216 10.41 -21.38 -0.46
N ALA A 217 11.24 -21.17 -1.49
CA ALA A 217 12.16 -20.04 -1.56
C ALA A 217 11.38 -18.71 -1.63
N ALA A 218 10.35 -18.62 -2.47
CA ALA A 218 9.52 -17.43 -2.61
C ALA A 218 8.80 -17.04 -1.30
N LEU A 219 8.33 -18.02 -0.51
CA LEU A 219 7.68 -17.75 0.79
C LEU A 219 8.69 -17.29 1.86
N THR A 220 9.92 -17.78 1.79
CA THR A 220 11.03 -17.27 2.62
C THR A 220 11.32 -15.81 2.26
N GLU A 221 11.50 -15.51 0.98
CA GLU A 221 11.75 -14.14 0.50
C GLU A 221 10.60 -13.19 0.83
N TYR A 222 9.35 -13.64 0.70
CA TYR A 222 8.17 -12.86 1.12
C TYR A 222 8.25 -12.46 2.60
N SER A 223 8.64 -13.40 3.48
CA SER A 223 8.81 -13.11 4.91
C SER A 223 9.94 -12.09 5.17
N GLU A 224 11.04 -12.19 4.41
CA GLU A 224 12.14 -11.21 4.46
C GLU A 224 11.69 -9.82 3.97
N LEU A 225 10.89 -9.76 2.90
CA LEU A 225 10.31 -8.51 2.38
C LEU A 225 9.39 -7.84 3.40
N LEU A 226 8.56 -8.60 4.14
CA LEU A 226 7.74 -8.05 5.22
C LEU A 226 8.58 -7.46 6.37
N GLN A 227 9.70 -8.12 6.72
CA GLN A 227 10.63 -7.58 7.72
C GLN A 227 11.30 -6.28 7.23
N ALA A 228 11.73 -6.24 5.98
CA ALA A 228 12.29 -5.05 5.36
C ALA A 228 11.26 -3.90 5.25
N LEU A 229 10.00 -4.23 4.93
CA LEU A 229 8.89 -3.27 4.91
C LEU A 229 8.69 -2.66 6.30
N ARG A 230 8.62 -3.47 7.37
CA ARG A 230 8.55 -2.94 8.75
C ARG A 230 9.70 -1.98 9.06
N GLY A 231 10.93 -2.30 8.64
CA GLY A 231 12.07 -1.39 8.78
C GLY A 231 11.87 -0.06 8.06
N THR A 232 11.32 -0.08 6.85
CA THR A 232 10.98 1.11 6.06
C THR A 232 9.90 1.95 6.73
N LEU A 233 8.84 1.30 7.25
CA LEU A 233 7.77 1.97 7.99
C LEU A 233 8.30 2.65 9.26
N ASN A 234 9.19 1.99 10.00
CA ASN A 234 9.82 2.54 11.19
C ASN A 234 10.73 3.73 10.87
N ALA A 235 11.40 3.73 9.71
CA ALA A 235 12.18 4.87 9.25
C ALA A 235 11.29 6.08 8.94
N GLN A 236 10.16 5.88 8.25
CA GLN A 236 9.19 6.96 8.01
C GLN A 236 8.55 7.44 9.33
N LEU A 237 8.21 6.53 10.24
CA LEU A 237 7.69 6.87 11.57
C LEU A 237 8.61 7.83 12.33
N ALA A 238 9.92 7.60 12.29
CA ALA A 238 10.88 8.49 12.93
C ALA A 238 10.82 9.92 12.38
N LEU A 239 10.51 10.10 11.09
CA LEU A 239 10.31 11.39 10.44
C LEU A 239 8.95 12.01 10.82
N ASP A 240 7.90 11.18 10.91
CA ASP A 240 6.56 11.60 11.33
C ASP A 240 6.60 12.21 12.74
N LEU A 241 7.28 11.56 13.69
CA LEU A 241 7.39 12.05 15.06
C LEU A 241 8.19 13.36 15.16
N GLN A 242 9.24 13.52 14.35
CA GLN A 242 9.96 14.79 14.25
C GLN A 242 9.08 15.90 13.66
N THR A 243 8.25 15.55 12.68
CA THR A 243 7.29 16.47 12.07
C THR A 243 6.23 16.88 13.10
N LEU A 244 5.73 15.94 13.91
CA LEU A 244 4.77 16.22 14.97
C LEU A 244 5.34 17.23 15.98
N GLU A 245 6.52 16.98 16.55
CA GLU A 245 7.16 17.89 17.53
C GLU A 245 7.28 19.32 16.99
N LYS A 246 7.68 19.47 15.71
CA LYS A 246 7.76 20.77 15.03
C LYS A 246 6.38 21.41 14.84
N ALA A 247 5.38 20.62 14.44
CA ALA A 247 4.03 21.12 14.20
C ALA A 247 3.34 21.57 15.49
N VAL A 248 3.47 20.80 16.58
CA VAL A 248 2.88 21.15 17.88
C VAL A 248 3.66 22.26 18.59
N GLY A 249 4.95 22.44 18.27
CA GLY A 249 5.79 23.48 18.88
C GLY A 249 6.27 23.13 20.30
N ARG A 250 6.30 21.83 20.64
CA ARG A 250 6.81 21.31 21.92
C ARG A 250 7.56 20.00 21.69
N THR A 251 8.43 19.68 22.64
CA THR A 251 9.10 18.38 22.72
C THR A 251 8.33 17.46 23.66
N PHE A 252 8.25 16.18 23.33
CA PHE A 252 7.68 15.17 24.22
C PHE A 252 8.73 14.69 25.22
N THR A 253 8.29 14.33 26.43
CA THR A 253 9.15 13.64 27.40
C THR A 253 9.61 12.27 26.85
N PRO A 254 10.69 11.68 27.38
CA PRO A 254 11.13 10.35 26.92
C PRO A 254 10.03 9.29 26.98
N THR A 255 9.20 9.31 28.03
CA THR A 255 8.06 8.39 28.20
C THR A 255 6.98 8.61 27.14
N GLU A 256 6.56 9.86 26.91
CA GLU A 256 5.57 10.20 25.88
C GLU A 256 6.09 9.82 24.48
N ARG A 257 7.38 10.09 24.19
CA ARG A 257 8.00 9.74 22.90
C ARG A 257 8.03 8.24 22.67
N GLN A 258 8.33 7.46 23.71
CA GLN A 258 8.27 5.99 23.64
C GLN A 258 6.84 5.51 23.36
N GLN A 259 5.85 6.03 24.10
CA GLN A 259 4.45 5.69 23.90
C GLN A 259 3.93 6.06 22.49
N LEU A 260 4.33 7.22 21.96
CA LEU A 260 4.07 7.63 20.58
C LEU A 260 4.67 6.61 19.60
N SER A 261 5.95 6.29 19.76
CA SER A 261 6.66 5.38 18.86
C SER A 261 6.01 3.99 18.84
N GLU A 262 5.74 3.41 20.00
CA GLU A 262 5.14 2.08 20.12
C GLU A 262 3.71 2.04 19.53
N SER A 263 2.89 3.05 19.84
CA SER A 263 1.52 3.12 19.32
C SER A 263 1.50 3.28 17.80
N GLN A 264 2.32 4.19 17.29
CA GLN A 264 2.35 4.49 15.88
C GLN A 264 3.04 3.40 15.05
N GLU A 265 4.05 2.71 15.58
CA GLU A 265 4.61 1.50 14.96
C GLU A 265 3.52 0.42 14.83
N ARG A 266 2.75 0.15 15.89
CA ARG A 266 1.63 -0.80 15.82
C ARG A 266 0.64 -0.43 14.71
N SER A 267 0.25 0.85 14.61
CA SER A 267 -0.66 1.32 13.55
C SER A 267 -0.09 1.10 12.14
N TYR A 268 1.21 1.37 11.96
CA TYR A 268 1.91 1.21 10.70
C TYR A 268 1.98 -0.24 10.25
N VAL A 269 2.44 -1.11 11.16
CA VAL A 269 2.56 -2.54 10.93
C VAL A 269 1.19 -3.14 10.66
N TRP A 270 0.18 -2.76 11.46
CA TRP A 270 -1.19 -3.20 11.24
C TRP A 270 -1.73 -2.80 9.87
N GLY A 271 -1.61 -1.53 9.47
CA GLY A 271 -2.11 -1.07 8.17
C GLY A 271 -1.39 -1.76 7.00
N PHE A 272 -0.08 -1.55 6.89
CA PHE A 272 0.69 -1.91 5.69
C PHE A 272 1.05 -3.39 5.58
N ILE A 273 1.15 -4.11 6.70
CA ILE A 273 1.44 -5.55 6.71
C ILE A 273 0.20 -6.32 7.13
N GLY A 274 -0.59 -5.74 8.04
CA GLY A 274 -1.56 -6.49 8.78
C GLY A 274 -2.90 -6.76 8.19
N MET A 275 -3.46 -5.70 7.65
CA MET A 275 -4.69 -5.82 6.90
C MET A 275 -4.51 -6.71 5.67
N GLY A 276 -3.30 -6.75 5.09
CA GLY A 276 -2.95 -7.64 3.98
C GLY A 276 -2.96 -9.12 4.31
N MET A 277 -2.22 -9.61 5.33
CA MET A 277 -2.20 -11.07 5.56
C MET A 277 -3.52 -11.61 6.10
N LYS A 278 -4.37 -10.79 6.73
CA LYS A 278 -5.72 -11.21 7.11
C LYS A 278 -6.74 -11.15 5.96
N ALA A 279 -6.38 -10.54 4.82
CA ALA A 279 -7.33 -10.29 3.74
C ALA A 279 -7.90 -11.64 3.24
N PRO A 280 -9.23 -11.86 3.27
CA PRO A 280 -9.83 -13.14 2.90
C PRO A 280 -9.47 -13.58 1.48
N LEU A 281 -9.40 -12.62 0.56
CA LEU A 281 -9.02 -12.89 -0.82
C LEU A 281 -7.54 -13.27 -0.93
N PHE A 282 -6.65 -12.70 -0.11
CA PHE A 282 -5.22 -13.03 -0.15
C PHE A 282 -5.01 -14.48 0.28
N LEU A 283 -5.56 -14.86 1.42
CA LEU A 283 -5.53 -16.24 1.93
C LEU A 283 -6.14 -17.22 0.92
N SER A 284 -7.27 -16.87 0.31
CA SER A 284 -7.89 -17.68 -0.73
C SER A 284 -7.01 -17.83 -1.98
N ARG A 285 -6.30 -16.78 -2.40
CA ARG A 285 -5.37 -16.85 -3.54
C ARG A 285 -4.14 -17.69 -3.21
N LEU A 286 -3.57 -17.51 -2.03
CA LEU A 286 -2.46 -18.37 -1.56
C LEU A 286 -2.87 -19.82 -1.52
N ARG A 287 -4.04 -20.16 -0.94
CA ARG A 287 -4.55 -21.54 -0.94
C ARG A 287 -4.69 -22.12 -2.35
N ALA A 288 -5.13 -21.30 -3.30
CA ALA A 288 -5.26 -21.68 -4.70
C ALA A 288 -3.90 -21.86 -5.41
N LEU A 289 -2.85 -21.14 -4.99
CA LEU A 289 -1.47 -21.43 -5.43
C LEU A 289 -0.95 -22.71 -4.78
N SER A 290 -1.10 -22.83 -3.45
CA SER A 290 -0.73 -23.98 -2.64
C SER A 290 -1.29 -23.84 -1.22
N PRO A 291 -1.92 -24.88 -0.64
CA PRO A 291 -2.31 -24.87 0.78
C PRO A 291 -1.15 -24.57 1.74
N LEU A 292 0.08 -24.95 1.39
CA LEU A 292 1.28 -24.64 2.17
C LEU A 292 1.55 -23.13 2.23
N ALA A 293 1.29 -22.40 1.14
CA ALA A 293 1.50 -20.96 1.09
C ALA A 293 0.57 -20.23 2.07
N GLU A 294 -0.71 -20.61 2.10
CA GLU A 294 -1.67 -20.09 3.08
C GLU A 294 -1.22 -20.43 4.52
N GLN A 295 -0.85 -21.69 4.78
CA GLN A 295 -0.41 -22.11 6.11
C GLN A 295 0.79 -21.27 6.60
N ARG A 296 1.81 -21.06 5.77
CA ARG A 296 3.00 -20.27 6.13
C ARG A 296 2.65 -18.82 6.48
N VAL A 297 1.71 -18.22 5.75
CA VAL A 297 1.25 -16.86 6.03
C VAL A 297 0.45 -16.80 7.34
N LEU A 298 -0.41 -17.79 7.61
CA LEU A 298 -1.15 -17.85 8.87
C LEU A 298 -0.24 -18.10 10.09
N GLU A 299 0.86 -18.85 9.93
CA GLU A 299 1.87 -19.05 10.97
C GLU A 299 2.67 -17.77 11.25
N LEU A 300 2.93 -16.96 10.22
CA LEU A 300 3.66 -15.70 10.34
C LEU A 300 2.81 -14.55 10.89
N ALA A 301 1.50 -14.55 10.58
CA ALA A 301 0.54 -13.48 10.91
C ALA A 301 0.58 -12.97 12.36
N PRO A 302 0.70 -13.82 13.41
CA PRO A 302 0.75 -13.36 14.80
C PRO A 302 1.89 -12.39 15.11
N THR A 303 2.98 -12.40 14.32
CA THR A 303 4.10 -11.46 14.49
C THR A 303 3.74 -10.02 14.08
N TYR A 304 2.62 -9.83 13.38
CA TYR A 304 2.17 -8.54 12.86
C TYR A 304 0.76 -8.14 13.34
N TYR A 305 -0.06 -9.05 13.92
CA TYR A 305 -1.46 -8.78 14.37
C TYR A 305 -1.73 -8.96 15.85
N CYS A 306 -0.76 -9.43 16.64
CA CYS A 306 -0.96 -9.62 18.07
C CYS A 306 -0.64 -8.34 18.86
N ALA A 307 -1.74 -7.66 19.24
CA ALA A 307 -1.98 -6.75 20.37
C ALA A 307 -0.81 -5.90 20.91
#